data_AF-A0A937LAF3-F1
#
_entry.id   AF-A0A937LAF3-F1
#
_cell.length_a   1.000
_cell.length_b   1.000
_cell.length_c   1.000
_cell.angle_alpha   90.00
_cell.angle_beta   90.00
_cell.angle_gamma   90.00
#
_symmetry.space_group_name_H-M   'P 1'
#
loop_
_entity.id
_entity.type
_entity.pdbx_description
1 polymer ?
#
loop_
_entity_poly.entity_id
_entity_poly.type
_entity_poly.pdbx_seq_one_letter_code
_entity_poly.pdbx_strand_id
1 'polypeptide(L)'
;MNTNPRWKAKVAAAAKRYSKNPRVLRRLVRQLRHHETRLHCRRAAKYLLEHEPNSKDAFISLIYSCATERKRKSLRNYLDLALKSVGDDAAQFQVILEGVRNSLTDQNQDIFKSLVAETDYERQLFLERQNRYKKSNQQLAKRKRVIPHSCDLICVASNEGPYIAEFIHHYLYQGFSDIFVGLNNDSSGLTEPILKAIATHYPQVHLINTDREHQRAKQRGSYCKLYQEATKSSHASHCMVADVDEFWVAYPFSTKIQGFLKAHEKSHVVSSNWLHCHGGELFGNPLDLANTQLRLTTQFKSLFKYGTAIADLGAHVPLVQERPSFTHTNSEGKRIESVMSFKGVVRLKKKGTLANIGKANTGWMVHRLIRSELEYVSKLLYPDVNKIDIPFKENRNGFMTGEEGHDSRQLAHNIFGSTGLPPEDYVNSLETFIQHCDISQALQQARATINEEAILKRIDTIPPKIIHDYRRIWQKTLRGTRFLEVLKSKASK
;
A
#
# COMPACT_ATOMS: atom_id res chain seq x y z
N MET A 1 -5.06 -25.82 -29.88
CA MET A 1 -4.91 -25.57 -31.33
C MET A 1 -3.66 -24.74 -31.58
N ASN A 2 -2.91 -25.11 -32.61
CA ASN A 2 -1.51 -24.78 -32.87
C ASN A 2 -1.25 -23.30 -33.17
N THR A 3 -0.49 -22.60 -32.31
CA THR A 3 0.09 -21.31 -32.70
C THR A 3 1.24 -21.53 -33.66
N ASN A 4 1.01 -21.35 -34.96
CA ASN A 4 2.01 -21.52 -36.01
C ASN A 4 3.27 -20.66 -35.73
N PRO A 5 4.45 -21.26 -35.49
CA PRO A 5 5.69 -20.54 -35.24
C PRO A 5 6.07 -19.55 -36.35
N ARG A 6 5.70 -19.84 -37.61
CA ARG A 6 5.89 -18.92 -38.75
C ARG A 6 5.14 -17.60 -38.57
N TRP A 7 3.99 -17.61 -37.91
CA TRP A 7 3.21 -16.40 -37.69
C TRP A 7 3.87 -15.48 -36.67
N LYS A 8 4.39 -16.04 -35.56
CA LYS A 8 5.16 -15.29 -34.54
C LYS A 8 6.40 -14.64 -35.15
N ALA A 9 7.15 -15.38 -35.97
CA ALA A 9 8.31 -14.85 -36.69
C ALA A 9 7.91 -13.76 -37.70
N LYS A 10 6.81 -13.93 -38.45
CA LYS A 10 6.30 -12.92 -39.39
C LYS A 10 5.89 -11.62 -38.70
N VAL A 11 5.24 -11.67 -37.53
CA VAL A 11 4.81 -10.45 -36.81
C VAL A 11 5.97 -9.76 -36.12
N ALA A 12 6.93 -10.49 -35.55
CA ALA A 12 8.16 -9.90 -35.03
C ALA A 12 9.00 -9.26 -36.15
N ALA A 13 9.15 -9.94 -37.29
CA ALA A 13 9.84 -9.42 -38.47
C ALA A 13 9.10 -8.22 -39.09
N ALA A 14 7.76 -8.25 -39.17
CA ALA A 14 6.94 -7.15 -39.65
C ALA A 14 7.04 -5.94 -38.71
N ALA A 15 6.93 -6.12 -37.39
CA ALA A 15 7.08 -5.03 -36.43
C ALA A 15 8.48 -4.37 -36.52
N LYS A 16 9.53 -5.17 -36.76
CA LYS A 16 10.90 -4.67 -36.95
C LYS A 16 11.08 -3.97 -38.32
N ARG A 17 10.54 -4.55 -39.39
CA ARG A 17 10.64 -4.07 -40.79
C ARG A 17 9.78 -2.84 -41.08
N TYR A 18 8.63 -2.70 -40.41
CA TYR A 18 7.67 -1.60 -40.62
C TYR A 18 7.74 -0.51 -39.55
N SER A 19 8.73 -0.56 -38.65
CA SER A 19 8.98 0.44 -37.61
C SER A 19 9.02 1.88 -38.14
N LYS A 20 9.35 2.09 -39.43
CA LYS A 20 9.44 3.42 -40.05
C LYS A 20 8.18 3.89 -40.81
N ASN A 21 7.12 3.10 -40.92
CA ASN A 21 5.90 3.49 -41.67
C ASN A 21 4.63 3.38 -40.81
N PRO A 22 4.13 4.51 -40.25
CA PRO A 22 2.96 4.52 -39.40
C PRO A 22 1.67 3.97 -40.02
N ARG A 23 1.49 4.10 -41.35
CA ARG A 23 0.31 3.55 -42.05
C ARG A 23 0.30 2.02 -42.00
N VAL A 24 1.45 1.39 -42.18
CA VAL A 24 1.59 -0.07 -42.11
C VAL A 24 1.41 -0.56 -40.68
N LEU A 25 1.96 0.17 -39.69
CA LEU A 25 1.74 -0.13 -38.27
C LEU A 25 0.26 -0.03 -37.89
N ARG A 26 -0.48 0.99 -38.36
CA ARG A 26 -1.94 1.09 -38.16
C ARG A 26 -2.69 -0.14 -38.70
N ARG A 27 -2.37 -0.57 -39.91
CA ARG A 27 -2.96 -1.80 -40.50
C ARG A 27 -2.62 -3.03 -39.66
N LEU A 28 -1.36 -3.16 -39.25
CA LEU A 28 -0.89 -4.28 -38.44
C LEU A 28 -1.62 -4.33 -37.09
N VAL A 29 -1.67 -3.24 -36.32
CA VAL A 29 -2.31 -3.25 -35.00
C VAL A 29 -3.80 -3.56 -35.06
N ARG A 30 -4.51 -3.21 -36.15
CA ARG A 30 -5.91 -3.61 -36.39
C ARG A 30 -6.03 -5.12 -36.64
N GLN A 31 -5.19 -5.68 -37.51
CA GLN A 31 -5.17 -7.12 -37.81
C GLN A 31 -4.79 -7.96 -36.58
N LEU A 32 -4.02 -7.39 -35.65
CA LEU A 32 -3.62 -8.02 -34.40
C LEU A 32 -4.70 -7.95 -33.30
N ARG A 33 -5.90 -7.39 -33.54
CA ARG A 33 -6.99 -7.38 -32.54
C ARG A 33 -7.70 -8.73 -32.46
N HIS A 34 -6.93 -9.78 -32.19
CA HIS A 34 -7.42 -11.15 -32.02
C HIS A 34 -6.92 -11.74 -30.70
N HIS A 35 -7.67 -12.69 -30.13
CA HIS A 35 -7.40 -13.21 -28.79
C HIS A 35 -6.01 -13.87 -28.69
N GLU A 36 -5.59 -14.59 -29.72
CA GLU A 36 -4.28 -15.27 -29.80
C GLU A 36 -3.10 -14.30 -29.97
N THR A 37 -3.35 -13.07 -30.41
CA THR A 37 -2.32 -12.15 -30.88
C THR A 37 -2.16 -10.93 -29.99
N ARG A 38 -2.89 -10.86 -28.86
CA ARG A 38 -2.91 -9.71 -27.92
C ARG A 38 -1.53 -9.22 -27.46
N LEU A 39 -0.61 -10.12 -27.14
CA LEU A 39 0.76 -9.72 -26.74
C LEU A 39 1.48 -8.96 -27.86
N HIS A 40 1.32 -9.44 -29.10
CA HIS A 40 1.89 -8.80 -30.28
C HIS A 40 1.17 -7.49 -30.59
N CYS A 41 -0.16 -7.48 -30.50
CA CYS A 41 -1.01 -6.29 -30.61
C CYS A 41 -0.51 -5.18 -29.69
N ARG A 42 -0.28 -5.51 -28.40
CA ARG A 42 0.24 -4.59 -27.40
C ARG A 42 1.62 -4.04 -27.76
N ARG A 43 2.55 -4.91 -28.20
CA ARG A 43 3.91 -4.47 -28.59
C ARG A 43 3.86 -3.54 -29.80
N ALA A 44 3.14 -3.93 -30.85
CA ALA A 44 2.99 -3.13 -32.06
C ALA A 44 2.31 -1.77 -31.79
N ALA A 45 1.30 -1.75 -30.91
CA ALA A 45 0.62 -0.52 -30.53
C ALA A 45 1.52 0.43 -29.70
N LYS A 46 2.41 -0.10 -28.84
CA LYS A 46 3.43 0.73 -28.17
C LYS A 46 4.38 1.39 -29.16
N TYR A 47 4.90 0.61 -30.12
CA TYR A 47 5.72 1.16 -31.20
C TYR A 47 4.99 2.21 -32.04
N LEU A 48 3.69 2.00 -32.30
CA LEU A 48 2.87 3.00 -32.99
C LEU A 48 2.76 4.30 -32.18
N LEU A 49 2.60 4.24 -30.85
CA LEU A 49 2.59 5.45 -30.02
C LEU A 49 3.93 6.19 -29.98
N GLU A 50 5.06 5.51 -30.16
CA GLU A 50 6.37 6.16 -30.26
C GLU A 50 6.48 7.05 -31.52
N HIS A 51 5.74 6.72 -32.59
CA HIS A 51 5.77 7.44 -33.87
C HIS A 51 4.55 8.35 -34.06
N GLU A 52 3.37 7.94 -33.57
CA GLU A 52 2.12 8.68 -33.59
C GLU A 52 1.52 8.71 -32.16
N PRO A 53 1.97 9.63 -31.29
CA PRO A 53 1.55 9.67 -29.88
C PRO A 53 0.03 9.82 -29.65
N ASN A 54 -0.69 10.32 -30.65
CA ASN A 54 -2.15 10.54 -30.60
C ASN A 54 -2.93 9.50 -31.44
N SER A 55 -2.31 8.37 -31.79
CA SER A 55 -2.93 7.35 -32.66
C SER A 55 -4.08 6.62 -31.95
N LYS A 56 -5.32 6.87 -32.37
CA LYS A 56 -6.51 6.14 -31.89
C LYS A 56 -6.37 4.64 -32.04
N ASP A 57 -5.83 4.19 -33.18
CA ASP A 57 -5.64 2.76 -33.46
C ASP A 57 -4.70 2.10 -32.45
N ALA A 58 -3.66 2.82 -32.02
CA ALA A 58 -2.77 2.35 -30.99
C ALA A 58 -3.48 2.24 -29.64
N PHE A 59 -4.26 3.25 -29.24
CA PHE A 59 -5.03 3.21 -27.99
C PHE A 59 -6.07 2.10 -27.98
N ILE A 60 -6.86 1.96 -29.06
CA ILE A 60 -7.82 0.87 -29.22
C ILE A 60 -7.11 -0.48 -29.05
N SER A 61 -5.98 -0.69 -29.73
CA SER A 61 -5.23 -1.95 -29.68
C SER A 61 -4.59 -2.21 -28.30
N LEU A 62 -4.10 -1.17 -27.60
CA LEU A 62 -3.57 -1.30 -26.24
C LEU A 62 -4.65 -1.68 -25.23
N ILE A 63 -5.79 -0.96 -25.26
CA ILE A 63 -6.93 -1.20 -24.39
C ILE A 63 -7.51 -2.59 -24.68
N TYR A 64 -7.76 -2.92 -25.95
CA TYR A 64 -8.18 -4.25 -26.41
C TYR A 64 -7.29 -5.36 -25.85
N SER A 65 -5.96 -5.19 -25.94
CA SER A 65 -5.01 -6.20 -25.46
C SER A 65 -5.11 -6.49 -23.96
N CYS A 66 -5.77 -5.62 -23.19
CA CYS A 66 -5.96 -5.75 -21.75
C CYS A 66 -7.43 -5.95 -21.33
N ALA A 67 -8.39 -5.74 -22.24
CA ALA A 67 -9.83 -5.65 -21.96
C ALA A 67 -10.45 -6.92 -21.36
N THR A 68 -9.76 -8.07 -21.45
CA THR A 68 -10.24 -9.34 -20.89
C THR A 68 -9.17 -10.04 -20.04
N GLU A 69 -8.03 -9.38 -19.80
CA GLU A 69 -7.06 -9.86 -18.83
C GLU A 69 -7.53 -9.45 -17.43
N ARG A 70 -7.32 -10.29 -16.40
CA ARG A 70 -7.45 -9.88 -14.99
C ARG A 70 -6.48 -8.74 -14.57
N LYS A 71 -5.74 -8.15 -15.51
CA LYS A 71 -4.73 -7.10 -15.28
C LYS A 71 -5.36 -5.70 -15.34
N ARG A 72 -6.30 -5.43 -14.41
CA ARG A 72 -7.03 -4.14 -14.27
C ARG A 72 -6.11 -2.91 -14.31
N LYS A 73 -4.93 -2.99 -13.69
CA LYS A 73 -3.94 -1.90 -13.67
C LYS A 73 -3.44 -1.48 -15.05
N SER A 74 -3.22 -2.43 -15.96
CA SER A 74 -2.76 -2.12 -17.32
C SER A 74 -3.86 -1.46 -18.15
N LEU A 75 -5.10 -1.96 -18.01
CA LEU A 75 -6.26 -1.38 -18.67
C LEU A 75 -6.47 0.08 -18.25
N ARG A 76 -6.49 0.35 -16.93
CA ARG A 76 -6.60 1.70 -16.39
C ARG A 76 -5.54 2.65 -16.93
N ASN A 77 -4.27 2.24 -16.92
CA ASN A 77 -3.19 3.06 -17.47
C ASN A 77 -3.42 3.43 -18.94
N TYR A 78 -3.93 2.51 -19.76
CA TYR A 78 -4.18 2.78 -21.18
C TYR A 78 -5.45 3.61 -21.40
N LEU A 79 -6.49 3.45 -20.57
CA LEU A 79 -7.65 4.35 -20.56
C LEU A 79 -7.24 5.77 -20.18
N ASP A 80 -6.41 5.93 -19.14
CA ASP A 80 -5.89 7.24 -18.71
C ASP A 80 -5.01 7.89 -19.79
N LEU A 81 -4.18 7.11 -20.48
CA LEU A 81 -3.37 7.59 -21.61
C LEU A 81 -4.21 7.98 -22.83
N ALA A 82 -5.22 7.18 -23.17
CA ALA A 82 -6.14 7.48 -24.27
C ALA A 82 -6.92 8.77 -23.97
N LEU A 83 -7.44 8.91 -22.75
CA LEU A 83 -8.10 10.13 -22.30
C LEU A 83 -7.15 11.33 -22.33
N LYS A 84 -5.89 11.16 -21.93
CA LYS A 84 -4.86 12.23 -22.04
C LYS A 84 -4.65 12.65 -23.49
N SER A 85 -4.62 11.71 -24.43
CA SER A 85 -4.37 12.00 -25.85
C SER A 85 -5.49 12.79 -26.52
N VAL A 86 -6.74 12.61 -26.07
CA VAL A 86 -7.90 13.30 -26.64
C VAL A 86 -8.27 14.59 -25.92
N GLY A 87 -7.66 14.86 -24.75
CA GLY A 87 -7.92 16.08 -23.97
C GLY A 87 -9.35 16.13 -23.43
N ASP A 88 -10.06 17.22 -23.71
CA ASP A 88 -11.46 17.44 -23.30
C ASP A 88 -12.48 16.94 -24.33
N ASP A 89 -12.03 16.35 -25.44
CA ASP A 89 -12.90 15.81 -26.48
C ASP A 89 -13.46 14.43 -26.08
N ALA A 90 -14.56 14.48 -25.32
CA ALA A 90 -15.26 13.28 -24.86
C ALA A 90 -15.75 12.41 -26.04
N ALA A 91 -16.11 13.01 -27.18
CA ALA A 91 -16.57 12.26 -28.35
C ALA A 91 -15.45 11.39 -28.92
N GLN A 92 -14.21 11.90 -28.98
CA GLN A 92 -13.05 11.12 -29.43
C GLN A 92 -12.70 9.98 -28.49
N PHE A 93 -12.86 10.17 -27.17
CA PHE A 93 -12.69 9.08 -26.21
C PHE A 93 -13.73 7.98 -26.45
N GLN A 94 -15.00 8.35 -26.68
CA GLN A 94 -16.05 7.38 -26.99
C GLN A 94 -15.78 6.60 -28.27
N VAL A 95 -15.23 7.26 -29.31
CA VAL A 95 -14.79 6.56 -30.54
C VAL A 95 -13.72 5.50 -30.25
N ILE A 96 -12.78 5.77 -29.32
CA ILE A 96 -11.78 4.80 -28.90
C ILE A 96 -12.45 3.63 -28.17
N LEU A 97 -13.33 3.89 -27.21
CA LEU A 97 -14.05 2.84 -26.46
C LEU A 97 -14.89 1.97 -27.39
N GLU A 98 -15.58 2.58 -28.34
CA GLU A 98 -16.39 1.89 -29.35
C GLU A 98 -15.53 1.02 -30.27
N GLY A 99 -14.38 1.53 -30.70
CA GLY A 99 -13.41 0.75 -31.47
C GLY A 99 -12.89 -0.48 -30.73
N VAL A 100 -12.75 -0.40 -29.40
CA VAL A 100 -12.41 -1.56 -28.56
C VAL A 100 -13.57 -2.53 -28.50
N ARG A 101 -14.79 -2.04 -28.24
CA ARG A 101 -16.01 -2.86 -28.16
C ARG A 101 -16.22 -3.68 -29.43
N ASN A 102 -16.10 -3.06 -30.60
CA ASN A 102 -16.23 -3.71 -31.91
C ASN A 102 -15.14 -4.74 -32.21
N SER A 103 -14.07 -4.76 -31.42
CA SER A 103 -13.00 -5.76 -31.54
C SER A 103 -13.16 -6.94 -30.56
N LEU A 104 -14.16 -6.91 -29.67
CA LEU A 104 -14.40 -7.92 -28.64
C LEU A 104 -15.61 -8.79 -28.96
N THR A 105 -15.58 -10.05 -28.52
CA THR A 105 -16.76 -10.93 -28.51
C THR A 105 -17.78 -10.44 -27.48
N ASP A 106 -19.06 -10.80 -27.61
CA ASP A 106 -20.15 -10.31 -26.74
C ASP A 106 -19.85 -10.49 -25.24
N GLN A 107 -19.46 -11.70 -24.83
CA GLN A 107 -19.05 -11.99 -23.45
C GLN A 107 -17.93 -11.05 -22.96
N ASN A 108 -16.97 -10.72 -23.84
CA ASN A 108 -15.86 -9.83 -23.51
C ASN A 108 -16.25 -8.35 -23.53
N GLN A 109 -17.29 -7.98 -24.29
CA GLN A 109 -17.83 -6.63 -24.28
C GLN A 109 -18.45 -6.30 -22.93
N ASP A 110 -19.20 -7.22 -22.31
CA ASP A 110 -19.81 -6.96 -21.00
C ASP A 110 -18.77 -6.85 -19.88
N ILE A 111 -17.75 -7.73 -19.92
CA ILE A 111 -16.59 -7.61 -19.03
C ILE A 111 -15.90 -6.25 -19.23
N PHE A 112 -15.69 -5.82 -20.47
CA PHE A 112 -15.06 -4.54 -20.79
C PHE A 112 -15.91 -3.36 -20.31
N LYS A 113 -17.22 -3.35 -20.55
CA LYS A 113 -18.15 -2.33 -20.05
C LYS A 113 -18.07 -2.19 -18.53
N SER A 114 -18.10 -3.32 -17.80
CA SER A 114 -17.97 -3.34 -16.34
C SER A 114 -16.63 -2.74 -15.88
N LEU A 115 -15.53 -3.09 -16.55
CA LEU A 115 -14.20 -2.56 -16.22
C LEU A 115 -14.05 -1.06 -16.51
N VAL A 116 -14.67 -0.56 -17.58
CA VAL A 116 -14.69 0.88 -17.90
C VAL A 116 -15.50 1.63 -16.82
N ALA A 117 -16.69 1.13 -16.47
CA ALA A 117 -17.51 1.72 -15.41
C ALA A 117 -16.79 1.73 -14.04
N GLU A 118 -16.10 0.65 -13.67
CA GLU A 118 -15.26 0.59 -12.46
C GLU A 118 -14.14 1.65 -12.51
N THR A 119 -13.49 1.82 -13.67
CA THR A 119 -12.42 2.82 -13.85
C THR A 119 -12.95 4.25 -13.72
N ASP A 120 -14.11 4.55 -14.30
CA ASP A 120 -14.75 5.86 -14.21
C ASP A 120 -15.18 6.17 -12.77
N TYR A 121 -15.75 5.19 -12.07
CA TYR A 121 -16.09 5.32 -10.66
C TYR A 121 -14.84 5.59 -9.79
N GLU A 122 -13.75 4.83 -9.97
CA GLU A 122 -12.49 5.07 -9.27
C GLU A 122 -11.91 6.48 -9.55
N ARG A 123 -12.10 6.99 -10.77
CA ARG A 123 -11.69 8.33 -11.17
C ARG A 123 -12.53 9.40 -10.47
N GLN A 124 -13.85 9.25 -10.41
CA GLN A 124 -14.74 10.16 -9.68
C GLN A 124 -14.35 10.23 -8.20
N LEU A 125 -14.14 9.07 -7.56
CA LEU A 125 -13.69 9.01 -6.17
C LEU A 125 -12.34 9.70 -5.96
N PHE A 126 -11.41 9.57 -6.91
CA PHE A 126 -10.13 10.28 -6.86
C PHE A 126 -10.32 11.81 -6.91
N LEU A 127 -11.15 12.32 -7.83
CA LEU A 127 -11.44 13.75 -7.93
C LEU A 127 -12.13 14.30 -6.67
N GLU A 128 -13.07 13.54 -6.10
CA GLU A 128 -13.71 13.89 -4.84
C GLU A 128 -12.69 14.01 -3.70
N ARG A 129 -11.78 13.04 -3.55
CA ARG A 129 -10.72 13.10 -2.55
C ARG A 129 -9.77 14.27 -2.79
N GLN A 130 -9.39 14.53 -4.04
CA GLN A 130 -8.55 15.68 -4.38
C GLN A 130 -9.21 17.01 -3.94
N ASN A 131 -10.52 17.15 -4.16
CA ASN A 131 -11.26 18.33 -3.69
C ASN A 131 -11.28 18.44 -2.15
N ARG A 132 -11.41 17.31 -1.44
CA ARG A 132 -11.32 17.26 0.02
C ARG A 132 -9.94 17.66 0.52
N TYR A 133 -8.86 17.13 -0.06
CA TYR A 133 -7.49 17.52 0.29
C TYR A 133 -7.23 19.00 0.00
N LYS A 134 -7.76 19.55 -1.10
CA LYS A 134 -7.68 20.99 -1.40
C LYS A 134 -8.31 21.83 -0.28
N LYS A 135 -9.51 21.45 0.19
CA LYS A 135 -10.18 22.12 1.32
C LYS A 135 -9.37 22.01 2.62
N SER A 136 -8.85 20.82 2.93
CA SER A 136 -7.98 20.60 4.09
C SER A 136 -6.71 21.46 4.02
N ASN A 137 -6.06 21.57 2.86
CA ASN A 137 -4.88 22.44 2.70
C ASN A 137 -5.22 23.92 2.90
N GLN A 138 -6.38 24.37 2.42
CA GLN A 138 -6.86 25.74 2.67
C GLN A 138 -7.13 26.00 4.16
N GLN A 139 -7.61 25.00 4.89
CA GLN A 139 -7.81 25.08 6.34
C GLN A 139 -6.47 25.13 7.08
N LEU A 140 -5.52 24.26 6.71
CA LEU A 140 -4.17 24.24 7.30
C LEU A 140 -3.43 25.56 7.12
N ALA A 141 -3.63 26.24 5.98
CA ALA A 141 -3.05 27.56 5.70
C ALA A 141 -3.61 28.67 6.60
N LYS A 142 -4.79 28.47 7.21
CA LYS A 142 -5.43 29.44 8.10
C LYS A 142 -5.14 29.19 9.59
N ARG A 143 -4.33 28.18 9.92
CA ARG A 143 -4.04 27.84 11.32
C ARG A 143 -3.29 28.98 12.00
N LYS A 144 -3.81 29.41 13.15
CA LYS A 144 -3.19 30.48 13.98
C LYS A 144 -1.87 30.03 14.61
N ARG A 145 -1.72 28.74 14.88
CA ARG A 145 -0.56 28.15 15.55
C ARG A 145 -0.11 26.88 14.83
N VAL A 146 1.20 26.80 14.57
CA VAL A 146 1.89 25.60 14.09
C VAL A 146 3.09 25.38 14.98
N ILE A 147 3.17 24.21 15.60
CA ILE A 147 4.33 23.77 16.37
C ILE A 147 5.39 23.30 15.35
N PRO A 148 6.58 23.90 15.31
CA PRO A 148 7.62 23.49 14.38
C PRO A 148 8.16 22.10 14.73
N HIS A 149 8.56 21.35 13.71
CA HIS A 149 9.18 20.02 13.83
C HIS A 149 8.35 18.98 14.58
N SER A 150 7.05 19.18 14.77
CA SER A 150 6.12 18.17 15.26
C SER A 150 5.45 17.41 14.12
N CYS A 151 5.00 16.18 14.41
CA CYS A 151 4.39 15.28 13.45
C CYS A 151 3.16 14.61 14.04
N ASP A 152 2.07 14.60 13.29
CA ASP A 152 0.93 13.74 13.58
C ASP A 152 1.06 12.41 12.87
N LEU A 153 0.41 11.40 13.43
CA LEU A 153 0.28 10.08 12.84
C LEU A 153 -1.16 9.84 12.40
N ILE A 154 -1.31 9.25 11.22
CA ILE A 154 -2.58 8.74 10.69
C ILE A 154 -2.42 7.24 10.48
N CYS A 155 -3.31 6.44 11.06
CA CYS A 155 -3.35 5.01 10.82
C CYS A 155 -4.77 4.50 10.65
N VAL A 156 -4.89 3.31 10.07
CA VAL A 156 -6.16 2.63 9.88
C VAL A 156 -6.04 1.24 10.53
N ALA A 157 -6.99 0.91 11.38
CA ALA A 157 -7.00 -0.33 12.17
C ALA A 157 -8.26 -1.15 11.88
N SER A 158 -8.07 -2.45 11.70
CA SER A 158 -9.15 -3.44 11.50
C SER A 158 -8.75 -4.74 12.18
N ASN A 159 -9.46 -5.13 13.25
CA ASN A 159 -9.11 -6.27 14.08
C ASN A 159 -7.65 -6.25 14.58
N GLU A 160 -7.14 -5.09 14.95
CA GLU A 160 -5.75 -4.91 15.40
C GLU A 160 -5.64 -4.87 16.94
N GLY A 161 -6.69 -5.24 17.68
CA GLY A 161 -6.70 -5.33 19.14
C GLY A 161 -5.45 -5.98 19.77
N PRO A 162 -4.91 -7.10 19.25
CA PRO A 162 -3.72 -7.73 19.82
C PRO A 162 -2.43 -6.90 19.73
N TYR A 163 -2.40 -5.84 18.89
CA TYR A 163 -1.18 -5.10 18.53
C TYR A 163 -1.30 -3.59 18.72
N ILE A 164 -2.52 -3.07 18.80
CA ILE A 164 -2.77 -1.63 18.70
C ILE A 164 -2.11 -0.84 19.85
N ALA A 165 -2.01 -1.43 21.05
CA ALA A 165 -1.37 -0.80 22.20
C ALA A 165 0.13 -0.56 21.95
N GLU A 166 0.86 -1.55 21.42
CA GLU A 166 2.28 -1.43 21.07
C GLU A 166 2.52 -0.33 20.03
N PHE A 167 1.64 -0.26 19.04
CA PHE A 167 1.69 0.77 18.00
C PHE A 167 1.48 2.17 18.59
N ILE A 168 0.41 2.38 19.37
CA ILE A 168 0.14 3.70 19.95
C ILE A 168 1.25 4.12 20.91
N HIS A 169 1.66 3.24 21.82
CA HIS A 169 2.78 3.48 22.72
C HIS A 169 4.03 3.92 21.97
N HIS A 170 4.41 3.20 20.92
CA HIS A 170 5.63 3.49 20.17
C HIS A 170 5.66 4.92 19.62
N TYR A 171 4.57 5.36 18.97
CA TYR A 171 4.54 6.69 18.37
C TYR A 171 4.43 7.80 19.42
N LEU A 172 3.76 7.54 20.55
CA LEU A 172 3.81 8.44 21.72
C LEU A 172 5.25 8.54 22.27
N TYR A 173 5.93 7.41 22.44
CA TYR A 173 7.33 7.34 22.90
C TYR A 173 8.29 8.08 21.96
N GLN A 174 8.04 8.03 20.63
CA GLN A 174 8.83 8.75 19.63
C GLN A 174 8.50 10.25 19.53
N GLY A 175 7.54 10.74 20.31
CA GLY A 175 7.18 12.15 20.41
C GLY A 175 6.23 12.63 19.32
N PHE A 176 5.46 11.75 18.67
CA PHE A 176 4.39 12.18 17.77
C PHE A 176 3.33 12.96 18.56
N SER A 177 2.75 13.98 17.92
CA SER A 177 1.83 14.92 18.56
C SER A 177 0.46 14.31 18.72
N ASP A 178 -0.33 14.26 17.64
CA ASP A 178 -1.63 13.59 17.62
C ASP A 178 -1.56 12.27 16.85
N ILE A 179 -2.33 11.27 17.28
CA ILE A 179 -2.48 9.97 16.60
C ILE A 179 -3.94 9.79 16.21
N PHE A 180 -4.23 9.86 14.92
CA PHE A 180 -5.58 9.67 14.36
C PHE A 180 -5.75 8.24 13.87
N VAL A 181 -6.55 7.47 14.61
CA VAL A 181 -6.83 6.06 14.33
C VAL A 181 -8.19 5.93 13.66
N GLY A 182 -8.19 5.56 12.38
CA GLY A 182 -9.40 5.16 11.67
C GLY A 182 -9.74 3.72 11.96
N LEU A 183 -10.74 3.49 12.79
CA LEU A 183 -11.28 2.14 12.98
C LEU A 183 -12.19 1.79 11.81
N ASN A 184 -11.95 0.65 11.19
CA ASN A 184 -12.87 0.09 10.21
C ASN A 184 -12.93 -1.43 10.34
N ASN A 185 -14.09 -2.00 10.06
CA ASN A 185 -14.33 -3.42 9.99
C ASN A 185 -13.72 -4.18 11.19
N ASP A 186 -13.93 -3.66 12.40
CA ASP A 186 -13.53 -4.34 13.64
C ASP A 186 -14.56 -5.40 14.01
N SER A 187 -14.62 -6.47 13.20
CA SER A 187 -15.53 -7.59 13.41
C SER A 187 -15.23 -8.37 14.70
N SER A 188 -14.03 -8.20 15.28
CA SER A 188 -13.67 -8.81 16.57
C SER A 188 -14.37 -8.15 17.76
N GLY A 189 -14.68 -6.85 17.67
CA GLY A 189 -15.13 -6.04 18.80
C GLY A 189 -14.06 -5.82 19.89
N LEU A 190 -12.81 -6.22 19.65
CA LEU A 190 -11.73 -6.16 20.65
C LEU A 190 -10.75 -5.01 20.41
N THR A 191 -10.78 -4.35 19.25
CA THR A 191 -9.88 -3.22 18.96
C THR A 191 -10.43 -1.93 19.56
N GLU A 192 -11.73 -1.67 19.39
CA GLU A 192 -12.38 -0.43 19.86
C GLU A 192 -12.25 -0.21 21.38
N PRO A 193 -12.50 -1.20 22.26
CA PRO A 193 -12.42 -0.98 23.70
C PRO A 193 -11.01 -0.59 24.17
N ILE A 194 -9.98 -1.21 23.60
CA ILE A 194 -8.57 -0.89 23.91
C ILE A 194 -8.26 0.56 23.49
N LEU A 195 -8.69 0.97 22.30
CA LEU A 195 -8.47 2.35 21.81
C LEU A 195 -9.20 3.38 22.66
N LYS A 196 -10.44 3.10 23.09
CA LYS A 196 -11.21 3.99 23.98
C LYS A 196 -10.52 4.16 25.33
N ALA A 197 -10.05 3.07 25.93
CA ALA A 197 -9.31 3.13 27.19
C ALA A 197 -8.03 3.97 27.05
N ILE A 198 -7.24 3.75 26.00
CA ILE A 198 -6.04 4.57 25.73
C ILE A 198 -6.41 6.06 25.57
N ALA A 199 -7.45 6.37 24.79
CA ALA A 199 -7.85 7.76 24.51
C ALA A 199 -8.33 8.52 25.77
N THR A 200 -8.84 7.81 26.80
CA THR A 200 -9.19 8.41 28.09
C THR A 200 -7.96 8.97 28.82
N HIS A 201 -6.82 8.28 28.72
CA HIS A 201 -5.58 8.68 29.39
C HIS A 201 -4.67 9.55 28.50
N TYR A 202 -4.78 9.39 27.18
CA TYR A 202 -3.98 10.09 26.19
C TYR A 202 -4.89 10.86 25.23
N PRO A 203 -5.24 12.12 25.54
CA PRO A 203 -6.19 12.91 24.75
C PRO A 203 -5.69 13.24 23.32
N GLN A 204 -4.40 13.04 23.06
CA GLN A 204 -3.83 13.11 21.72
C GLN A 204 -4.11 11.89 20.83
N VAL A 205 -4.76 10.84 21.36
CA VAL A 205 -5.17 9.65 20.60
C VAL A 205 -6.63 9.81 20.20
N HIS A 206 -6.87 9.97 18.89
CA HIS A 206 -8.18 10.25 18.33
C HIS A 206 -8.72 8.99 17.65
N LEU A 207 -9.86 8.48 18.13
CA LEU A 207 -10.56 7.35 17.53
C LEU A 207 -11.67 7.85 16.59
N ILE A 208 -11.60 7.47 15.32
CA ILE A 208 -12.57 7.86 14.29
C ILE A 208 -13.09 6.61 13.58
N ASN A 209 -14.41 6.40 13.56
CA ASN A 209 -14.99 5.37 12.69
C ASN A 209 -14.86 5.80 11.22
N THR A 210 -14.30 4.92 10.39
CA THR A 210 -14.10 5.15 8.95
C THR A 210 -14.71 4.07 8.07
N ASP A 211 -15.67 3.28 8.57
CA ASP A 211 -16.30 2.18 7.83
C ASP A 211 -16.90 2.65 6.50
N ARG A 212 -17.65 3.75 6.54
CA ARG A 212 -18.30 4.31 5.35
C ARG A 212 -17.28 4.71 4.30
N GLU A 213 -16.22 5.40 4.70
CA GLU A 213 -15.17 5.84 3.79
C GLU A 213 -14.32 4.67 3.27
N HIS A 214 -14.10 3.66 4.11
CA HIS A 214 -13.43 2.42 3.73
C HIS A 214 -14.23 1.64 2.70
N GLN A 215 -15.54 1.46 2.90
CA GLN A 215 -16.39 0.77 1.92
C GLN A 215 -16.43 1.53 0.58
N ARG A 216 -16.48 2.87 0.64
CA ARG A 216 -16.59 3.68 -0.57
C ARG A 216 -15.29 3.75 -1.39
N ALA A 217 -14.14 3.90 -0.73
CA ALA A 217 -12.86 4.18 -1.40
C ALA A 217 -11.67 3.41 -0.82
N LYS A 218 -11.93 2.30 -0.12
CA LYS A 218 -10.94 1.44 0.57
C LYS A 218 -10.13 2.27 1.57
N GLN A 219 -8.94 1.79 1.90
CA GLN A 219 -8.00 2.47 2.81
C GLN A 219 -7.74 3.95 2.46
N ARG A 220 -7.78 4.32 1.16
CA ARG A 220 -7.62 5.73 0.74
C ARG A 220 -8.77 6.63 1.16
N GLY A 221 -9.98 6.08 1.23
CA GLY A 221 -11.14 6.78 1.80
C GLY A 221 -10.92 7.10 3.26
N SER A 222 -10.54 6.10 4.06
CA SER A 222 -10.22 6.28 5.48
C SER A 222 -9.11 7.31 5.69
N TYR A 223 -7.99 7.23 4.97
CA TYR A 223 -6.92 8.24 5.09
C TYR A 223 -7.38 9.65 4.72
N CYS A 224 -8.25 9.80 3.72
CA CYS A 224 -8.81 11.09 3.38
C CYS A 224 -9.65 11.66 4.53
N LYS A 225 -10.50 10.83 5.15
CA LYS A 225 -11.30 11.22 6.31
C LYS A 225 -10.43 11.60 7.49
N LEU A 226 -9.46 10.77 7.85
CA LEU A 226 -8.54 11.01 8.97
C LEU A 226 -7.70 12.27 8.75
N TYR A 227 -7.21 12.49 7.53
CA TYR A 227 -6.50 13.73 7.21
C TYR A 227 -7.39 14.96 7.41
N GLN A 228 -8.66 14.89 6.96
CA GLN A 228 -9.63 15.97 7.19
C GLN A 228 -9.87 16.21 8.68
N GLU A 229 -10.03 15.16 9.49
CA GLU A 229 -10.18 15.29 10.94
C GLU A 229 -8.93 15.92 11.58
N ALA A 230 -7.74 15.44 11.22
CA ALA A 230 -6.48 15.99 11.69
C ALA A 230 -6.36 17.49 11.37
N THR A 231 -6.77 17.93 10.18
CA THR A 231 -6.70 19.36 9.81
C THR A 231 -7.59 20.29 10.65
N LYS A 232 -8.53 19.75 11.44
CA LYS A 232 -9.42 20.54 12.30
C LYS A 232 -8.78 20.95 13.63
N SER A 233 -7.99 20.06 14.23
CA SER A 233 -7.43 20.24 15.58
C SER A 233 -5.90 20.29 15.60
N SER A 234 -5.23 19.74 14.59
CA SER A 234 -3.77 19.61 14.59
C SER A 234 -3.05 20.94 14.64
N HIS A 235 -2.11 21.01 15.58
CA HIS A 235 -1.07 22.04 15.62
C HIS A 235 0.25 21.57 15.01
N ALA A 236 0.33 20.34 14.51
CA ALA A 236 1.59 19.81 14.01
C ALA A 236 2.04 20.45 12.70
N SER A 237 3.36 20.45 12.49
CA SER A 237 3.96 20.91 11.23
C SER A 237 3.98 19.82 10.14
N HIS A 238 3.98 18.55 10.52
CA HIS A 238 4.09 17.40 9.63
C HIS A 238 3.02 16.35 9.94
N CYS A 239 2.86 15.42 9.00
CA CYS A 239 2.00 14.26 9.12
C CYS A 239 2.71 13.04 8.52
N MET A 240 2.43 11.87 9.09
CA MET A 240 2.84 10.58 8.58
C MET A 240 1.64 9.63 8.53
N VAL A 241 1.61 8.76 7.52
CA VAL A 241 0.68 7.64 7.46
C VAL A 241 1.44 6.37 7.79
N ALA A 242 0.94 5.56 8.73
CA ALA A 242 1.51 4.25 9.08
C ALA A 242 0.42 3.18 9.20
N ASP A 243 0.75 1.96 8.83
CA ASP A 243 -0.02 0.76 9.12
C ASP A 243 0.39 0.24 10.52
N VAL A 244 -0.51 -0.48 11.21
CA VAL A 244 -0.31 -0.88 12.61
C VAL A 244 0.89 -1.83 12.82
N ASP A 245 1.41 -2.43 11.74
CA ASP A 245 2.60 -3.28 11.73
C ASP A 245 3.90 -2.53 11.41
N GLU A 246 3.89 -1.20 11.35
CA GLU A 246 5.05 -0.38 10.97
C GLU A 246 5.44 0.64 12.05
N PHE A 247 6.72 0.61 12.43
CA PHE A 247 7.29 1.38 13.53
C PHE A 247 8.42 2.28 13.01
N TRP A 248 8.29 3.59 13.18
CA TRP A 248 9.29 4.55 12.73
C TRP A 248 10.37 4.72 13.79
N VAL A 249 11.63 4.56 13.39
CA VAL A 249 12.79 4.79 14.25
C VAL A 249 13.81 5.68 13.55
N ALA A 250 14.62 6.39 14.30
CA ALA A 250 15.77 7.13 13.78
C ALA A 250 17.05 6.68 14.49
N TYR A 251 18.16 6.68 13.75
CA TYR A 251 19.50 6.40 14.30
C TYR A 251 20.20 7.71 14.74
N PRO A 252 20.78 7.77 15.95
CA PRO A 252 20.72 6.76 17.02
C PRO A 252 19.34 6.71 17.68
N PHE A 253 18.93 5.53 18.15
CA PHE A 253 17.69 5.41 18.93
C PHE A 253 17.91 5.96 20.35
N SER A 254 16.98 6.71 20.96
CA SER A 254 15.63 7.08 20.50
C SER A 254 15.53 8.52 20.01
N THR A 255 16.25 8.88 18.92
CA THR A 255 16.08 10.19 18.27
C THR A 255 14.59 10.46 18.00
N LYS A 256 14.02 11.41 18.74
CA LYS A 256 12.60 11.77 18.64
C LYS A 256 12.29 12.41 17.30
N ILE A 257 11.01 12.36 16.91
CA ILE A 257 10.55 12.89 15.62
C ILE A 257 10.92 14.38 15.42
N GLN A 258 10.96 15.17 16.50
CA GLN A 258 11.39 16.57 16.49
C GLN A 258 12.84 16.73 16.06
N GLY A 259 13.74 15.92 16.63
CA GLY A 259 15.16 15.93 16.27
C GLY A 259 15.36 15.56 14.81
N PHE A 260 14.64 14.52 14.36
CA PHE A 260 14.67 14.11 12.95
C PHE A 260 14.15 15.22 12.02
N LEU A 261 12.98 15.77 12.28
CA LEU A 261 12.39 16.80 11.41
C LEU A 261 13.20 18.10 11.39
N LYS A 262 13.92 18.43 12.47
CA LYS A 262 14.88 19.54 12.49
C LYS A 262 16.04 19.29 11.54
N ALA A 263 16.58 18.07 11.49
CA ALA A 263 17.65 17.69 10.56
C ALA A 263 17.19 17.69 9.08
N HIS A 264 15.89 17.63 8.82
CA HIS A 264 15.28 17.58 7.49
C HIS A 264 14.38 18.78 7.19
N GLU A 265 14.62 19.94 7.80
CA GLU A 265 13.72 21.12 7.77
C GLU A 265 13.40 21.65 6.36
N LYS A 266 14.31 21.44 5.38
CA LYS A 266 14.19 21.92 4.00
C LYS A 266 13.31 21.01 3.13
N SER A 267 12.98 19.83 3.63
CA SER A 267 12.22 18.82 2.89
C SER A 267 10.72 19.02 3.12
N HIS A 268 9.95 18.93 2.03
CA HIS A 268 8.49 18.88 2.12
C HIS A 268 8.01 17.45 2.35
N VAL A 269 8.76 16.48 1.81
CA VAL A 269 8.53 15.05 1.98
C VAL A 269 9.86 14.37 2.27
N VAL A 270 9.91 13.56 3.32
CA VAL A 270 11.08 12.76 3.69
C VAL A 270 10.69 11.29 3.66
N SER A 271 11.45 10.48 2.94
CA SER A 271 11.21 9.04 2.81
C SER A 271 12.24 8.20 3.56
N SER A 272 11.75 7.29 4.40
CA SER A 272 12.53 6.32 5.16
C SER A 272 12.45 4.93 4.52
N ASN A 273 13.61 4.27 4.41
CA ASN A 273 13.70 2.91 3.91
C ASN A 273 13.05 1.92 4.90
N TRP A 274 12.51 0.81 4.38
CA TRP A 274 11.95 -0.24 5.24
C TRP A 274 13.00 -1.29 5.60
N LEU A 275 13.00 -1.67 6.87
CA LEU A 275 13.59 -2.89 7.40
C LEU A 275 12.45 -3.89 7.62
N HIS A 276 12.29 -4.83 6.69
CA HIS A 276 11.29 -5.88 6.84
C HIS A 276 11.75 -6.86 7.91
N CYS A 277 10.82 -7.20 8.79
CA CYS A 277 10.99 -8.14 9.89
C CYS A 277 10.14 -9.38 9.58
N HIS A 278 10.78 -10.55 9.66
CA HIS A 278 10.22 -11.84 9.32
C HIS A 278 10.44 -12.83 10.46
N GLY A 279 9.36 -13.39 11.01
CA GLY A 279 9.43 -14.29 12.16
C GLY A 279 9.43 -13.53 13.49
N GLY A 280 9.83 -14.25 14.55
CA GLY A 280 9.86 -13.77 15.92
C GLY A 280 8.82 -14.47 16.81
N GLU A 281 8.88 -14.15 18.09
CA GLU A 281 8.00 -14.69 19.12
C GLU A 281 6.55 -14.23 18.95
N LEU A 282 5.61 -15.09 19.35
CA LEU A 282 4.18 -14.79 19.36
C LEU A 282 3.90 -13.58 20.25
N PHE A 283 3.41 -12.49 19.66
CA PHE A 283 3.21 -11.20 20.35
C PHE A 283 4.49 -10.62 20.98
N GLY A 284 5.67 -10.98 20.45
CA GLY A 284 6.95 -10.42 20.88
C GLY A 284 7.02 -8.91 20.63
N ASN A 285 7.94 -8.25 21.35
CA ASN A 285 8.16 -6.81 21.26
C ASN A 285 8.40 -6.38 19.79
N PRO A 286 7.76 -5.30 19.31
CA PRO A 286 7.85 -4.93 17.90
C PRO A 286 9.23 -4.46 17.43
N LEU A 287 10.10 -4.10 18.37
CA LEU A 287 11.48 -3.66 18.13
C LEU A 287 12.52 -4.70 18.56
N ASP A 288 12.12 -5.89 19.01
CA ASP A 288 13.06 -7.01 19.19
C ASP A 288 13.49 -7.51 17.81
N LEU A 289 14.68 -7.06 17.40
CA LEU A 289 15.28 -7.46 16.14
C LEU A 289 16.23 -8.63 16.32
N ALA A 290 16.56 -9.05 17.55
CA ALA A 290 17.55 -10.09 17.83
C ALA A 290 17.13 -11.45 17.25
N ASN A 291 15.87 -11.83 17.49
CA ASN A 291 15.31 -13.12 17.08
C ASN A 291 14.44 -13.04 15.82
N THR A 292 14.55 -11.93 15.10
CA THR A 292 13.76 -11.68 13.89
C THR A 292 14.67 -11.67 12.68
N GLN A 293 14.24 -12.30 11.59
CA GLN A 293 14.98 -12.21 10.35
C GLN A 293 14.73 -10.87 9.65
N LEU A 294 15.82 -10.21 9.28
CA LEU A 294 15.80 -8.85 8.78
C LEU A 294 16.07 -8.79 7.29
N ARG A 295 15.37 -7.88 6.61
CA ARG A 295 15.64 -7.55 5.22
C ARG A 295 15.48 -6.07 4.99
N LEU A 296 16.62 -5.40 4.84
CA LEU A 296 16.67 -4.02 4.40
C LEU A 296 16.19 -3.90 2.96
N THR A 297 15.31 -2.93 2.68
CA THR A 297 14.74 -2.75 1.35
C THR A 297 14.80 -1.31 0.86
N THR A 298 14.78 -1.20 -0.46
CA THR A 298 14.67 0.08 -1.16
C THR A 298 13.28 0.70 -1.07
N GLN A 299 12.31 0.06 -0.42
CA GLN A 299 10.94 0.59 -0.30
C GLN A 299 10.89 1.73 0.69
N PHE A 300 10.00 2.68 0.44
CA PHE A 300 9.85 3.89 1.23
C PHE A 300 8.49 3.96 1.93
N LYS A 301 8.54 4.49 3.17
CA LYS A 301 7.44 5.20 3.82
C LYS A 301 7.82 6.68 3.88
N SER A 302 6.84 7.58 3.82
CA SER A 302 7.12 9.02 3.90
C SER A 302 6.31 9.72 4.96
N LEU A 303 6.97 10.67 5.62
CA LEU A 303 6.32 11.78 6.29
C LEU A 303 6.35 13.01 5.38
N PHE A 304 5.45 13.96 5.61
CA PHE A 304 5.34 15.16 4.80
C PHE A 304 4.84 16.35 5.60
N LYS A 305 5.25 17.55 5.20
CA LYS A 305 4.86 18.81 5.82
C LYS A 305 3.39 19.12 5.54
N TYR A 306 2.63 19.49 6.56
CA TYR A 306 1.30 20.06 6.38
C TYR A 306 1.40 21.35 5.54
N GLY A 307 0.53 21.48 4.54
CA GLY A 307 0.61 22.53 3.52
C GLY A 307 1.28 22.10 2.22
N THR A 308 1.93 20.94 2.18
CA THR A 308 2.25 20.28 0.89
C THR A 308 0.94 20.04 0.14
N ALA A 309 0.89 20.39 -1.14
CA ALA A 309 -0.32 20.27 -1.95
C ALA A 309 -0.64 18.78 -2.26
N ILE A 310 -1.20 18.06 -1.28
CA ILE A 310 -1.58 16.66 -1.42
C ILE A 310 -2.73 16.51 -2.43
N ALA A 311 -2.58 15.58 -3.37
CA ALA A 311 -3.61 15.17 -4.32
C ALA A 311 -4.35 13.92 -3.84
N ASP A 312 -3.63 12.96 -3.26
CA ASP A 312 -4.20 11.74 -2.68
C ASP A 312 -3.22 11.15 -1.66
N LEU A 313 -3.73 10.49 -0.63
CA LEU A 313 -2.92 9.74 0.33
C LEU A 313 -3.07 8.24 0.08
N GLY A 314 -1.92 7.56 0.07
CA GLY A 314 -1.86 6.11 0.17
C GLY A 314 -0.87 5.71 1.25
N ALA A 315 -0.88 4.44 1.63
CA ALA A 315 -0.14 3.96 2.79
C ALA A 315 1.39 4.26 2.74
N HIS A 316 2.02 4.29 1.56
CA HIS A 316 3.49 4.40 1.47
C HIS A 316 3.97 5.84 1.31
N VAL A 317 3.46 6.54 0.29
CA VAL A 317 3.90 7.87 -0.12
C VAL A 317 2.68 8.64 -0.64
N PRO A 318 2.60 9.96 -0.40
CA PRO A 318 1.52 10.77 -0.96
C PRO A 318 1.63 10.90 -2.48
N LEU A 319 0.51 11.22 -3.12
CA LEU A 319 0.47 11.88 -4.42
C LEU A 319 0.36 13.38 -4.16
N VAL A 320 1.15 14.18 -4.86
CA VAL A 320 1.24 15.63 -4.64
C VAL A 320 0.95 16.38 -5.93
N GLN A 321 0.49 17.62 -5.84
CA GLN A 321 0.41 18.51 -7.00
C GLN A 321 1.83 18.91 -7.41
N GLU A 322 2.04 19.10 -8.71
CA GLU A 322 3.29 19.59 -9.29
C GLU A 322 3.55 21.05 -8.92
N ARG A 323 2.47 21.82 -8.68
CA ARG A 323 2.52 23.21 -8.24
C ARG A 323 1.73 23.40 -6.93
N PRO A 324 2.25 24.16 -5.96
CA PRO A 324 3.61 24.73 -5.93
C PRO A 324 4.68 23.64 -5.89
N SER A 325 5.91 23.98 -6.30
CA SER A 325 7.03 23.04 -6.28
C SER A 325 7.29 22.53 -4.87
N PHE A 326 7.73 21.27 -4.76
CA PHE A 326 8.03 20.62 -3.50
C PHE A 326 9.41 19.96 -3.54
N THR A 327 9.97 19.71 -2.36
CA THR A 327 11.25 19.03 -2.17
C THR A 327 11.01 17.66 -1.54
N HIS A 328 11.40 16.59 -2.24
CA HIS A 328 11.32 15.20 -1.78
C HIS A 328 12.73 14.64 -1.58
N THR A 329 13.05 14.19 -0.38
CA THR A 329 14.35 13.59 -0.03
C THR A 329 14.20 12.20 0.57
N ASN A 330 15.27 11.41 0.54
CA ASN A 330 15.41 10.26 1.43
C ASN A 330 15.76 10.74 2.86
N SER A 331 15.81 9.80 3.81
CA SER A 331 16.24 10.01 5.21
C SER A 331 17.67 10.55 5.39
N GLU A 332 18.47 10.65 4.33
CA GLU A 332 19.81 11.26 4.40
C GLU A 332 19.85 12.72 3.93
N GLY A 333 18.71 13.25 3.46
CA GLY A 333 18.61 14.55 2.81
C GLY A 333 18.93 14.55 1.31
N LYS A 334 19.18 13.38 0.69
CA LYS A 334 19.42 13.30 -0.76
C LYS A 334 18.09 13.39 -1.52
N ARG A 335 18.05 14.21 -2.56
CA ARG A 335 16.86 14.40 -3.40
C ARG A 335 16.44 13.10 -4.07
N ILE A 336 15.14 12.81 -4.05
CA ILE A 336 14.53 11.71 -4.81
C ILE A 336 13.80 12.31 -6.01
N GLU A 337 14.29 12.02 -7.20
CA GLU A 337 13.60 12.46 -8.43
C GLU A 337 12.31 11.67 -8.64
N SER A 338 11.19 12.38 -8.81
CA SER A 338 9.90 11.78 -9.14
C SER A 338 9.84 11.36 -10.61
N VAL A 339 9.12 10.27 -10.91
CA VAL A 339 9.20 9.61 -12.23
C VAL A 339 8.24 10.21 -13.26
N MET A 340 7.06 10.70 -12.81
CA MET A 340 5.97 11.02 -13.73
C MET A 340 4.95 11.99 -13.10
N SER A 341 4.62 13.06 -13.82
CA SER A 341 3.43 13.90 -13.56
C SER A 341 2.28 13.51 -14.49
N PHE A 342 1.05 13.52 -13.99
CA PHE A 342 -0.17 13.31 -14.75
C PHE A 342 -1.20 14.37 -14.36
N LYS A 343 -1.60 15.22 -15.32
CA LYS A 343 -2.51 16.36 -15.11
C LYS A 343 -2.14 17.21 -13.89
N GLY A 344 -0.85 17.54 -13.75
CA GLY A 344 -0.34 18.32 -12.63
C GLY A 344 -0.27 17.56 -11.30
N VAL A 345 -0.47 16.24 -11.27
CA VAL A 345 -0.28 15.39 -10.09
C VAL A 345 0.98 14.54 -10.25
N VAL A 346 1.91 14.66 -9.32
CA VAL A 346 3.15 13.88 -9.25
C VAL A 346 2.96 12.68 -8.34
N ARG A 347 3.28 11.50 -8.87
CA ARG A 347 3.36 10.27 -8.08
C ARG A 347 4.77 10.10 -7.55
N LEU A 348 4.93 10.25 -6.24
CA LEU A 348 6.23 10.06 -5.59
C LEU A 348 6.72 8.61 -5.72
N LYS A 349 8.04 8.45 -5.77
CA LYS A 349 8.68 7.13 -5.82
C LYS A 349 8.40 6.39 -4.51
N LYS A 350 7.90 5.16 -4.62
CA LYS A 350 7.74 4.23 -3.50
C LYS A 350 9.01 3.44 -3.17
N LYS A 351 10.06 3.60 -3.97
CA LYS A 351 11.34 2.94 -3.80
C LYS A 351 12.48 3.78 -4.36
N GLY A 352 13.68 3.61 -3.83
CA GLY A 352 14.86 4.34 -4.28
C GLY A 352 16.15 3.84 -3.63
N THR A 353 17.16 4.70 -3.60
CA THR A 353 18.46 4.37 -3.01
C THR A 353 18.34 4.12 -1.51
N LEU A 354 19.06 3.13 -1.01
CA LEU A 354 19.21 2.89 0.43
C LEU A 354 19.94 4.07 1.07
N ALA A 355 19.46 4.51 2.23
CA ALA A 355 20.25 5.37 3.10
C ALA A 355 21.48 4.61 3.65
N ASN A 356 22.51 5.35 4.04
CA ASN A 356 23.66 4.81 4.76
C ASN A 356 23.22 4.43 6.17
N ILE A 357 23.41 3.15 6.51
CA ILE A 357 22.98 2.54 7.78
C ILE A 357 23.71 3.09 9.01
N GLY A 358 24.85 3.77 8.84
CA GLY A 358 25.63 4.39 9.92
C GLY A 358 25.51 5.91 9.99
N LYS A 359 24.70 6.55 9.13
CA LYS A 359 24.53 8.00 9.14
C LYS A 359 23.52 8.43 10.19
N ALA A 360 23.94 9.27 11.14
CA ALA A 360 23.06 9.85 12.16
C ALA A 360 21.90 10.65 11.53
N ASN A 361 20.78 10.74 12.26
CA ASN A 361 19.52 11.35 11.84
C ASN A 361 18.91 10.74 10.57
N THR A 362 19.18 9.45 10.32
CA THR A 362 18.47 8.67 9.31
C THR A 362 17.29 7.93 9.92
N GLY A 363 16.12 8.10 9.32
CA GLY A 363 14.89 7.41 9.70
C GLY A 363 14.71 6.10 8.93
N TRP A 364 14.14 5.12 9.61
CA TRP A 364 13.87 3.77 9.12
C TRP A 364 12.46 3.35 9.53
N MET A 365 11.81 2.54 8.69
CA MET A 365 10.57 1.87 9.07
C MET A 365 10.84 0.41 9.37
N VAL A 366 10.73 0.05 10.64
CA VAL A 366 10.68 -1.35 11.07
C VAL A 366 9.29 -1.88 10.71
N HIS A 367 9.22 -2.76 9.71
CA HIS A 367 7.95 -3.33 9.23
C HIS A 367 7.84 -4.79 9.65
N ARG A 368 6.93 -5.10 10.59
CA ARG A 368 6.62 -6.46 11.04
C ARG A 368 5.77 -7.22 10.01
N LEU A 369 6.36 -7.42 8.83
CA LEU A 369 5.70 -7.98 7.66
C LEU A 369 5.19 -9.41 7.90
N ILE A 370 5.99 -10.21 8.60
CA ILE A 370 5.63 -11.55 9.07
C ILE A 370 6.06 -11.61 10.53
N ARG A 371 5.11 -11.73 11.45
CA ARG A 371 5.35 -11.89 12.91
C ARG A 371 5.59 -13.37 13.20
N SER A 372 4.95 -13.97 14.22
CA SER A 372 4.96 -15.42 14.37
C SER A 372 4.11 -16.14 13.30
N GLU A 373 4.27 -17.46 13.19
CA GLU A 373 3.48 -18.30 12.30
C GLU A 373 1.97 -18.18 12.59
N LEU A 374 1.58 -18.22 13.87
CA LEU A 374 0.17 -18.17 14.27
C LEU A 374 -0.48 -16.84 13.91
N GLU A 375 0.21 -15.72 14.15
CA GLU A 375 -0.27 -14.40 13.76
C GLU A 375 -0.39 -14.25 12.24
N TYR A 376 0.58 -14.79 11.51
CA TYR A 376 0.57 -14.81 10.05
C TYR A 376 -0.62 -15.60 9.50
N VAL A 377 -0.83 -16.83 9.98
CA VAL A 377 -1.91 -17.70 9.51
C VAL A 377 -3.27 -17.17 9.91
N SER A 378 -3.43 -16.68 11.14
CA SER A 378 -4.67 -16.03 11.58
C SER A 378 -5.07 -14.92 10.60
N LYS A 379 -4.16 -13.99 10.27
CA LYS A 379 -4.42 -12.93 9.29
C LYS A 379 -4.71 -13.42 7.86
N LEU A 380 -4.33 -14.64 7.48
CA LEU A 380 -4.63 -15.20 6.16
C LEU A 380 -6.05 -15.76 6.05
N LEU A 381 -6.65 -16.20 7.16
CA LEU A 381 -7.97 -16.84 7.23
C LEU A 381 -9.13 -15.84 7.43
N TYR A 382 -8.80 -14.55 7.53
CA TYR A 382 -9.76 -13.46 7.45
C TYR A 382 -9.72 -12.88 6.02
N PRO A 383 -10.83 -13.00 5.26
CA PRO A 383 -10.90 -12.53 3.89
C PRO A 383 -10.73 -11.00 3.81
N ASP A 384 -10.38 -10.50 2.63
CA ASP A 384 -10.50 -9.06 2.35
C ASP A 384 -11.98 -8.69 2.48
N VAL A 385 -12.28 -7.62 3.21
CA VAL A 385 -13.64 -7.11 3.45
C VAL A 385 -14.39 -6.83 2.15
N ASN A 386 -13.65 -6.56 1.07
CA ASN A 386 -14.18 -6.32 -0.27
C ASN A 386 -14.30 -7.60 -1.12
N LYS A 387 -13.95 -8.77 -0.57
CA LYS A 387 -13.93 -10.08 -1.25
C LYS A 387 -14.37 -11.19 -0.29
N ILE A 388 -15.58 -11.04 0.27
CA ILE A 388 -16.15 -11.94 1.28
C ILE A 388 -16.16 -13.41 0.80
N ASP A 389 -16.32 -13.64 -0.52
CA ASP A 389 -16.38 -14.97 -1.13
C ASP A 389 -15.04 -15.73 -1.19
N ILE A 390 -13.91 -15.06 -0.90
CA ILE A 390 -12.58 -15.66 -0.92
C ILE A 390 -12.06 -15.75 0.51
N PRO A 391 -12.12 -16.92 1.18
CA PRO A 391 -11.79 -17.04 2.60
C PRO A 391 -10.30 -16.86 2.92
N PHE A 392 -9.45 -16.73 1.89
CA PHE A 392 -8.01 -16.60 2.02
C PHE A 392 -7.51 -15.27 1.48
N LYS A 393 -6.61 -14.64 2.21
CA LYS A 393 -5.89 -13.45 1.75
C LYS A 393 -4.90 -13.79 0.64
N GLU A 394 -5.12 -13.26 -0.57
CA GLU A 394 -4.37 -13.63 -1.78
C GLU A 394 -3.03 -12.88 -1.99
N ASN A 395 -2.83 -11.75 -1.29
CA ASN A 395 -1.70 -10.84 -1.48
C ASN A 395 -0.49 -11.20 -0.60
N ARG A 396 -0.22 -12.50 -0.42
CA ARG A 396 0.93 -13.06 0.31
C ARG A 396 1.61 -14.16 -0.49
N ASN A 397 2.85 -14.49 -0.15
CA ASN A 397 3.71 -15.42 -0.89
C ASN A 397 4.23 -16.59 -0.02
N GLY A 398 3.69 -16.77 1.19
CA GLY A 398 4.15 -17.77 2.15
C GLY A 398 4.82 -17.17 3.38
N PHE A 399 4.93 -17.99 4.41
CA PHE A 399 5.80 -17.84 5.57
C PHE A 399 7.22 -18.31 5.20
N MET A 400 7.78 -17.68 4.17
CA MET A 400 9.15 -17.94 3.72
C MET A 400 9.99 -16.75 4.12
N THR A 401 11.02 -17.01 4.90
CA THR A 401 12.02 -16.00 5.23
C THR A 401 13.15 -16.08 4.18
N GLY A 402 13.71 -14.93 3.79
CA GLY A 402 14.75 -14.86 2.75
C GLY A 402 16.10 -15.34 3.26
N GLU A 403 17.20 -14.91 2.65
CA GLU A 403 18.47 -14.81 3.37
C GLU A 403 18.57 -13.40 3.96
N GLU A 404 19.10 -13.31 5.18
CA GLU A 404 19.40 -12.03 5.82
C GLU A 404 20.69 -11.45 5.24
N GLY A 405 20.63 -10.21 4.76
CA GLY A 405 21.82 -9.51 4.29
C GLY A 405 22.59 -8.87 5.46
N HIS A 406 23.92 -8.87 5.37
CA HIS A 406 24.83 -8.23 6.35
C HIS A 406 24.36 -6.83 6.79
N ASP A 407 24.05 -5.95 5.83
CA ASP A 407 23.60 -4.57 6.11
C ASP A 407 22.29 -4.51 6.91
N SER A 408 21.44 -5.54 6.81
CA SER A 408 20.17 -5.58 7.56
C SER A 408 20.43 -5.79 9.04
N ARG A 409 21.34 -6.73 9.39
CA ARG A 409 21.76 -6.98 10.77
C ARG A 409 22.58 -5.82 11.33
N GLN A 410 23.52 -5.31 10.53
CA GLN A 410 24.35 -4.17 10.93
C GLN A 410 23.49 -2.93 11.21
N LEU A 411 22.42 -2.69 10.44
CA LEU A 411 21.48 -1.61 10.74
C LEU A 411 20.80 -1.80 12.11
N ALA A 412 20.31 -3.01 12.41
CA ALA A 412 19.74 -3.31 13.73
C ALA A 412 20.76 -3.05 14.85
N HIS A 413 22.01 -3.47 14.66
CA HIS A 413 23.07 -3.20 15.64
C HIS A 413 23.40 -1.72 15.79
N ASN A 414 23.33 -0.94 14.71
CA ASN A 414 23.52 0.49 14.80
C ASN A 414 22.38 1.14 15.59
N ILE A 415 21.12 0.74 15.34
CA ILE A 415 19.95 1.33 16.00
C ILE A 415 19.90 0.95 17.49
N PHE A 416 20.14 -0.32 17.82
CA PHE A 416 19.83 -0.91 19.13
C PHE A 416 21.05 -1.50 19.87
N GLY A 417 22.26 -1.34 19.33
CA GLY A 417 23.47 -1.95 19.89
C GLY A 417 23.64 -3.42 19.49
N SER A 418 24.75 -4.04 19.92
CA SER A 418 25.17 -5.37 19.48
C SER A 418 24.18 -6.51 19.78
N THR A 419 23.25 -6.31 20.71
CA THR A 419 22.20 -7.29 21.03
C THR A 419 21.05 -7.25 20.03
N GLY A 420 20.84 -6.13 19.33
CA GLY A 420 19.66 -5.91 18.50
C GLY A 420 18.35 -5.80 19.29
N LEU A 421 18.42 -5.69 20.61
CA LEU A 421 17.27 -5.55 21.52
C LEU A 421 16.98 -4.07 21.78
N PRO A 422 15.71 -3.66 21.86
CA PRO A 422 15.39 -2.28 22.22
C PRO A 422 15.89 -1.98 23.64
N PRO A 423 16.21 -0.70 23.95
CA PRO A 423 16.62 -0.32 25.30
C PRO A 423 15.57 -0.68 26.35
N GLU A 424 16.03 -1.02 27.55
CA GLU A 424 15.17 -1.44 28.66
C GLU A 424 14.13 -0.36 29.01
N ASP A 425 14.51 0.92 28.99
CA ASP A 425 13.59 2.05 29.21
C ASP A 425 12.40 2.06 28.22
N TYR A 426 12.62 1.63 26.96
CA TYR A 426 11.52 1.51 26.00
C TYR A 426 10.57 0.38 26.39
N VAL A 427 11.11 -0.77 26.77
CA VAL A 427 10.33 -1.94 27.19
C VAL A 427 9.52 -1.63 28.44
N ASN A 428 10.15 -1.09 29.49
CA ASN A 428 9.51 -0.72 30.74
C ASN A 428 8.42 0.34 30.53
N SER A 429 8.62 1.28 29.60
CA SER A 429 7.61 2.30 29.29
C SER A 429 6.37 1.72 28.61
N LEU A 430 6.48 0.62 27.84
CA LEU A 430 5.33 -0.06 27.24
C LEU A 430 4.49 -0.76 28.31
N GLU A 431 5.14 -1.45 29.25
CA GLU A 431 4.45 -2.09 30.36
C GLU A 431 3.72 -1.06 31.23
N THR A 432 4.41 0.03 31.56
CA THR A 432 3.81 1.17 32.28
C THR A 432 2.62 1.75 31.53
N PHE A 433 2.72 1.91 30.21
CA PHE A 433 1.62 2.40 29.37
C PHE A 433 0.40 1.47 29.42
N ILE A 434 0.61 0.15 29.32
CA ILE A 434 -0.45 -0.86 29.36
C ILE A 434 -1.16 -0.86 30.72
N GLN A 435 -0.39 -0.79 31.82
CA GLN A 435 -0.92 -0.72 33.18
C GLN A 435 -1.68 0.59 33.41
N HIS A 436 -1.12 1.72 32.99
CA HIS A 436 -1.73 3.04 33.18
C HIS A 436 -3.08 3.18 32.47
N CYS A 437 -3.22 2.58 31.28
CA CYS A 437 -4.49 2.59 30.55
C CYS A 437 -5.49 1.52 31.01
N ASP A 438 -5.11 0.65 31.95
CA ASP A 438 -5.91 -0.50 32.40
C ASP A 438 -6.38 -1.42 31.26
N ILE A 439 -5.48 -1.71 30.31
CA ILE A 439 -5.81 -2.50 29.11
C ILE A 439 -5.23 -3.92 29.11
N SER A 440 -4.56 -4.34 30.19
CA SER A 440 -3.90 -5.65 30.28
C SER A 440 -4.85 -6.81 29.96
N GLN A 441 -6.04 -6.84 30.58
CA GLN A 441 -7.02 -7.90 30.37
C GLN A 441 -7.60 -7.88 28.95
N ALA A 442 -7.94 -6.70 28.43
CA ALA A 442 -8.46 -6.56 27.07
C ALA A 442 -7.43 -7.01 26.02
N LEU A 443 -6.14 -6.69 26.22
CA LEU A 443 -5.05 -7.16 25.38
C LEU A 443 -4.88 -8.67 25.45
N GLN A 444 -4.92 -9.27 26.65
CA GLN A 444 -4.87 -10.72 26.81
C GLN A 444 -6.03 -11.40 26.08
N GLN A 445 -7.25 -10.88 26.21
CA GLN A 445 -8.42 -11.39 25.51
C GLN A 445 -8.26 -11.29 23.98
N ALA A 446 -7.78 -10.15 23.47
CA ALA A 446 -7.52 -9.98 22.04
C ALA A 446 -6.46 -10.98 21.54
N ARG A 447 -5.35 -11.12 22.27
CA ARG A 447 -4.26 -12.05 21.93
C ARG A 447 -4.68 -13.52 21.98
N ALA A 448 -5.55 -13.89 22.93
CA ALA A 448 -6.07 -15.24 23.07
C ALA A 448 -6.87 -15.71 21.83
N THR A 449 -7.37 -14.80 20.99
CA THR A 449 -8.05 -15.17 19.74
C THR A 449 -7.12 -15.74 18.66
N ILE A 450 -5.80 -15.59 18.82
CA ILE A 450 -4.79 -16.08 17.89
C ILE A 450 -4.03 -17.21 18.58
N ASN A 451 -4.53 -18.42 18.35
CA ASN A 451 -3.90 -19.65 18.80
C ASN A 451 -4.17 -20.77 17.78
N GLU A 452 -3.50 -21.90 17.96
CA GLU A 452 -3.63 -23.04 17.06
C GLU A 452 -5.06 -23.60 16.98
N GLU A 453 -5.73 -23.77 18.12
CA GLU A 453 -7.10 -24.30 18.18
C GLU A 453 -8.08 -23.40 17.40
N ALA A 454 -8.01 -22.08 17.59
CA ALA A 454 -8.83 -21.11 16.88
C ALA A 454 -8.60 -21.16 15.36
N ILE A 455 -7.35 -21.33 14.93
CA ILE A 455 -6.98 -21.48 13.52
C ILE A 455 -7.55 -22.79 12.94
N LEU A 456 -7.38 -23.91 13.64
CA LEU A 456 -7.90 -25.20 13.21
C LEU A 456 -9.43 -25.18 13.11
N LYS A 457 -10.11 -24.66 14.14
CA LYS A 457 -11.56 -24.45 14.13
C LYS A 457 -12.00 -23.60 12.95
N ARG A 458 -11.27 -22.53 12.63
CA ARG A 458 -11.57 -21.68 11.47
C ARG A 458 -11.43 -22.46 10.16
N ILE A 459 -10.35 -23.22 9.97
CA ILE A 459 -10.18 -24.11 8.82
C ILE A 459 -11.33 -25.13 8.73
N ASP A 460 -11.80 -25.61 9.87
CA ASP A 460 -12.90 -26.57 9.95
C ASP A 460 -14.23 -25.99 9.46
N THR A 461 -14.49 -24.71 9.71
CA THR A 461 -15.68 -24.02 9.19
C THR A 461 -15.69 -23.79 7.67
N ILE A 462 -14.55 -23.94 6.98
CA ILE A 462 -14.49 -23.73 5.52
C ILE A 462 -14.98 -24.99 4.80
N PRO A 463 -16.00 -24.91 3.92
CA PRO A 463 -16.50 -26.07 3.18
C PRO A 463 -15.41 -26.72 2.29
N PRO A 464 -15.35 -28.06 2.18
CA PRO A 464 -14.34 -28.75 1.37
C PRO A 464 -14.28 -28.27 -0.08
N LYS A 465 -15.43 -28.02 -0.70
CA LYS A 465 -15.51 -27.47 -2.06
C LYS A 465 -14.80 -26.11 -2.18
N ILE A 466 -14.99 -25.22 -1.20
CA ILE A 466 -14.34 -23.90 -1.19
C ILE A 466 -12.82 -24.06 -1.00
N ILE A 467 -12.38 -24.97 -0.13
CA ILE A 467 -10.95 -25.29 0.01
C ILE A 467 -10.39 -25.78 -1.33
N HIS A 468 -11.10 -26.67 -2.02
CA HIS A 468 -10.67 -27.17 -3.34
C HIS A 468 -10.59 -26.05 -4.39
N ASP A 469 -11.64 -25.25 -4.52
CA ASP A 469 -11.77 -24.19 -5.52
C ASP A 469 -10.66 -23.13 -5.37
N TYR A 470 -10.25 -22.85 -4.13
CA TYR A 470 -9.20 -21.87 -3.83
C TYR A 470 -7.82 -22.47 -3.57
N ARG A 471 -7.56 -23.74 -3.96
CA ARG A 471 -6.29 -24.44 -3.74
C ARG A 471 -5.04 -23.66 -4.10
N ARG A 472 -5.07 -22.98 -5.25
CA ARG A 472 -3.93 -22.19 -5.73
C ARG A 472 -3.59 -21.01 -4.81
N ILE A 473 -4.60 -20.43 -4.16
CA ILE A 473 -4.41 -19.29 -3.27
C ILE A 473 -3.75 -19.78 -1.98
N TRP A 474 -4.36 -20.74 -1.28
CA TRP A 474 -3.85 -21.17 0.01
C TRP A 474 -2.52 -21.94 -0.11
N GLN A 475 -2.28 -22.71 -1.18
CA GLN A 475 -0.97 -23.34 -1.41
C GLN A 475 0.16 -22.31 -1.52
N LYS A 476 -0.15 -21.15 -2.13
CA LYS A 476 0.81 -20.05 -2.27
C LYS A 476 0.98 -19.30 -0.96
N THR A 477 -0.11 -18.99 -0.26
CA THR A 477 -0.08 -18.06 0.87
C THR A 477 0.31 -18.74 2.18
N LEU A 478 0.02 -20.03 2.36
CA LEU A 478 0.39 -20.83 3.53
C LEU A 478 1.68 -21.64 3.34
N ARG A 479 2.39 -21.47 2.22
CA ARG A 479 3.71 -22.07 2.02
C ARG A 479 4.63 -21.76 3.19
N GLY A 480 5.29 -22.77 3.75
CA GLY A 480 6.19 -22.61 4.91
C GLY A 480 5.48 -22.63 6.27
N THR A 481 4.17 -22.93 6.30
CA THR A 481 3.41 -23.09 7.55
C THR A 481 2.95 -24.54 7.72
N ARG A 482 2.82 -25.01 8.96
CA ARG A 482 2.27 -26.33 9.31
C ARG A 482 0.81 -26.50 8.92
N PHE A 483 0.06 -25.40 8.85
CA PHE A 483 -1.36 -25.39 8.47
C PHE A 483 -1.59 -25.65 6.98
N LEU A 484 -0.54 -25.62 6.16
CA LEU A 484 -0.64 -26.02 4.75
C LEU A 484 -1.04 -27.50 4.60
N GLU A 485 -0.46 -28.38 5.41
CA GLU A 485 -0.75 -29.82 5.35
C GLU A 485 -2.17 -30.14 5.83
N VAL A 486 -2.67 -29.38 6.81
CA VAL A 486 -4.07 -29.47 7.27
C VAL A 486 -5.05 -29.22 6.12
N LEU A 487 -4.84 -28.14 5.35
CA LEU A 487 -5.67 -27.84 4.19
C LEU A 487 -5.51 -28.86 3.05
N LYS A 488 -4.30 -29.38 2.81
CA LYS A 488 -4.08 -30.44 1.80
C LYS A 488 -4.85 -31.72 2.15
N SER A 489 -4.80 -32.13 3.41
CA SER A 489 -5.56 -33.29 3.91
C SER A 489 -7.06 -33.09 3.71
N LYS A 490 -7.58 -31.91 4.06
CA LYS A 490 -9.01 -31.60 3.91
C LYS A 490 -9.46 -31.45 2.45
N ALA A 491 -8.58 -30.97 1.55
CA ALA A 491 -8.87 -30.85 0.12
C ALA A 491 -8.92 -32.20 -0.62
N SER A 492 -8.40 -33.26 0.01
CA SER A 492 -8.34 -34.63 -0.54
C SER A 492 -9.49 -35.51 -0.07
N LYS A 493 -10.29 -35.04 0.89
CA LYS A 493 -11.57 -35.61 1.32
C LYS A 493 -12.70 -34.93 0.54
#